data_AF-A0A7J0CEB9-F1
#
_entry.id   AF-A0A7J0CEB9-F1
#
_cell.length_a   1.000
_cell.length_b   1.000
_cell.length_c   1.000
_cell.angle_alpha   90.00
_cell.angle_beta   90.00
_cell.angle_gamma   90.00
#
_symmetry.space_group_name_H-M   'P 1'
#
loop_
_entity.id
_entity.type
_entity.pdbx_description
1 polymer ?
#
loop_
_entity_poly.entity_id
_entity_poly.type
_entity_poly.pdbx_seq_one_letter_code
_entity_poly.pdbx_strand_id
1 'polypeptide(L)'
;MLRTRYWSTLMAALLVMLAAVATQPAAAAEGRPYTNPVKAVKGADPWLEYHNGHYYLVTTSFTGVLTMRKSPTLAGLSTAPSVQVWSDTTATRNTNFWAPELHFVDGRWYLYYSAGQSGAACCDTQRTYVLESAGSDPMGPYTYKNQLTGSNLTPGGWLIDASVLRHGGKLYLLGSGSVNGSPQSLVIAPMSNAYTVSGSTFTVISRPTLSWETQGGTVNEGPEPLYRGGKTFVVYSASACWGPDYKLGQLQLTGGNPLLASSWTKKPTPVFSRNDSAGVYGPGHNGFFTSPDGTENWIVYHANDSTSDGCDNGRTTRAQKFTWNADGTPEFGAPVALGATRPGPSGETAATPVAYTLVNRNSGKCLEVTGGSTADGAGIAQWTCGGGAHQTWRIEDLGDDTSRLVNVATGKVMDTADCSTADGADLRQWSWLNNHCQKFRLVLTASGDYVRIVNENSGKVADAADCGTANGTDVRQWTWLGNACQQWQLRPAA
;
A
#
# COMPACT_ATOMS: atom_id res chain seq x y z
N MET A 1 -0.22 13.51 -95.64
CA MET A 1 0.52 12.36 -96.18
C MET A 1 0.40 11.20 -95.20
N LEU A 2 0.04 10.01 -95.71
CA LEU A 2 0.19 8.64 -95.18
C LEU A 2 -0.13 8.37 -93.68
N ARG A 3 -1.23 7.69 -93.35
CA ARG A 3 -1.55 6.23 -93.44
C ARG A 3 -1.18 5.43 -92.16
N THR A 4 -2.21 4.75 -91.65
CA THR A 4 -2.22 3.42 -90.98
C THR A 4 -1.63 3.30 -89.56
N ARG A 5 -2.15 2.51 -88.61
CA ARG A 5 -3.05 1.34 -88.61
C ARG A 5 -3.62 1.15 -87.18
N TYR A 6 -4.85 0.63 -87.09
CA TYR A 6 -5.44 0.03 -85.89
C TYR A 6 -4.61 -1.17 -85.42
N TRP A 7 -4.66 -1.54 -84.13
CA TRP A 7 -4.81 -2.90 -83.62
C TRP A 7 -5.33 -2.87 -82.16
N SER A 8 -6.27 -3.77 -81.91
CA SER A 8 -7.02 -4.13 -80.71
C SER A 8 -6.17 -4.82 -79.65
N THR A 9 -6.52 -4.71 -78.36
CA THR A 9 -6.87 -5.85 -77.47
C THR A 9 -7.18 -5.41 -76.03
N LEU A 10 -8.33 -5.89 -75.54
CA LEU A 10 -8.78 -6.18 -74.17
C LEU A 10 -7.98 -5.61 -72.97
N MET A 11 -8.65 -4.80 -72.15
CA MET A 11 -8.26 -4.54 -70.76
C MET A 11 -9.36 -5.04 -69.83
N ALA A 12 -9.02 -6.04 -69.01
CA ALA A 12 -9.87 -6.63 -68.00
C ALA A 12 -10.15 -5.63 -66.87
N ALA A 13 -11.42 -5.50 -66.50
CA ALA A 13 -11.84 -4.75 -65.31
C ALA A 13 -11.54 -5.60 -64.06
N LEU A 14 -10.51 -5.24 -63.30
CA LEU A 14 -10.24 -5.80 -61.98
C LEU A 14 -10.91 -4.91 -60.92
N LEU A 15 -11.99 -5.40 -60.32
CA LEU A 15 -12.58 -4.81 -59.12
C LEU A 15 -11.57 -4.94 -57.97
N VAL A 16 -11.10 -3.82 -57.44
CA VAL A 16 -10.36 -3.78 -56.17
C VAL A 16 -11.40 -3.70 -55.04
N MET A 17 -11.69 -4.84 -54.41
CA MET A 17 -12.33 -4.85 -53.08
C MET A 17 -11.26 -4.48 -52.04
N LEU A 18 -11.26 -3.25 -51.56
CA LEU A 18 -10.56 -2.88 -50.33
C LEU A 18 -11.34 -3.49 -49.15
N ALA A 19 -10.89 -4.64 -48.67
CA ALA A 19 -11.28 -5.12 -47.34
C ALA A 19 -10.66 -4.19 -46.30
N ALA A 20 -11.47 -3.37 -45.64
CA ALA A 20 -11.09 -2.69 -44.42
C ALA A 20 -10.86 -3.75 -43.33
N VAL A 21 -9.60 -4.16 -43.16
CA VAL A 21 -9.20 -4.97 -42.00
C VAL A 21 -9.31 -4.04 -40.79
N ALA A 22 -10.39 -4.18 -40.03
CA ALA A 22 -10.48 -3.58 -38.71
C ALA A 22 -9.34 -4.16 -37.86
N THR A 23 -8.31 -3.35 -37.60
CA THR A 23 -7.29 -3.68 -36.60
C THR A 23 -8.00 -3.75 -35.25
N GLN A 24 -8.28 -4.96 -34.77
CA GLN A 24 -8.66 -5.14 -33.37
C GLN A 24 -7.53 -4.56 -32.50
N PRO A 25 -7.85 -3.79 -31.45
CA PRO A 25 -6.84 -3.43 -30.46
C PRO A 25 -6.18 -4.72 -29.99
N ALA A 26 -4.85 -4.80 -30.07
CA ALA A 26 -4.14 -5.92 -29.46
C ALA A 26 -4.54 -6.00 -27.99
N ALA A 27 -4.98 -7.18 -27.54
CA ALA A 27 -5.23 -7.40 -26.11
C ALA A 27 -3.95 -7.02 -25.35
N ALA A 28 -4.09 -6.19 -24.32
CA ALA A 28 -2.96 -5.83 -23.48
C ALA A 28 -2.33 -7.11 -22.90
N ALA A 29 -1.00 -7.22 -22.97
CA ALA A 29 -0.31 -8.40 -22.45
C ALA A 29 -0.52 -8.50 -20.93
N GLU A 30 -0.80 -9.71 -20.45
CA GLU A 30 -0.91 -9.99 -19.03
C GLU A 30 0.38 -9.61 -18.28
N GLY A 31 0.24 -9.11 -17.05
CA GLY A 31 1.37 -8.78 -16.19
C GLY A 31 2.09 -10.00 -15.63
N ARG A 32 3.06 -9.76 -14.75
CA ARG A 32 3.81 -10.84 -14.12
C ARG A 32 2.89 -11.64 -13.19
N PRO A 33 2.88 -12.99 -13.25
CA PRO A 33 2.05 -13.78 -12.34
C PRO A 33 2.32 -13.42 -10.88
N TYR A 34 1.25 -13.31 -10.09
CA TYR A 34 1.31 -13.03 -8.66
C TYR A 34 0.49 -14.07 -7.88
N THR A 35 0.76 -14.17 -6.59
CA THR A 35 0.07 -15.09 -5.68
C THR A 35 -0.41 -14.33 -4.46
N ASN A 36 -1.67 -14.54 -4.06
CA ASN A 36 -2.16 -14.01 -2.79
C ASN A 36 -1.59 -14.83 -1.60
N PRO A 37 -1.20 -14.17 -0.50
CA PRO A 37 -1.40 -12.75 -0.24
C PRO A 37 -0.22 -11.89 -0.72
N VAL A 38 -0.51 -10.64 -1.12
CA VAL A 38 0.53 -9.64 -1.43
C VAL A 38 1.17 -9.03 -0.17
N LYS A 39 0.56 -9.26 1.00
CA LYS A 39 1.16 -9.03 2.33
C LYS A 39 0.58 -10.01 3.35
N ALA A 40 1.43 -10.85 3.94
CA ALA A 40 1.01 -12.00 4.74
C ALA A 40 0.73 -11.69 6.22
N VAL A 41 1.28 -10.62 6.77
CA VAL A 41 1.12 -10.22 8.17
C VAL A 41 0.83 -8.74 8.25
N LYS A 42 0.04 -8.32 9.25
CA LYS A 42 -0.45 -6.94 9.36
C LYS A 42 -1.07 -6.44 8.05
N GLY A 43 -1.81 -7.29 7.34
CA GLY A 43 -2.34 -7.00 6.00
C GLY A 43 -3.71 -6.30 6.01
N ALA A 44 -4.14 -5.85 7.18
CA ALA A 44 -5.41 -5.20 7.41
C ALA A 44 -5.50 -3.82 6.76
N ASP A 45 -6.73 -3.48 6.36
CA ASP A 45 -7.13 -2.17 5.85
C ASP A 45 -6.16 -1.63 4.76
N PRO A 46 -5.97 -2.38 3.66
CA PRO A 46 -4.95 -2.06 2.67
C PRO A 46 -5.38 -0.95 1.71
N TRP A 47 -4.45 -0.03 1.47
CA TRP A 47 -4.51 0.90 0.34
C TRP A 47 -3.36 0.62 -0.62
N LEU A 48 -3.67 0.48 -1.91
CA LEU A 48 -2.70 0.22 -2.96
C LEU A 48 -2.89 1.18 -4.12
N GLU A 49 -1.80 1.76 -4.62
CA GLU A 49 -1.82 2.65 -5.77
C GLU A 49 -0.62 2.36 -6.70
N TYR A 50 -0.83 2.49 -8.01
CA TYR A 50 0.25 2.42 -9.00
C TYR A 50 0.65 3.83 -9.44
N HIS A 51 1.91 4.21 -9.23
CA HIS A 51 2.44 5.52 -9.57
C HIS A 51 3.89 5.43 -10.03
N ASN A 52 4.25 6.16 -11.10
CA ASN A 52 5.64 6.26 -11.60
C ASN A 52 6.41 4.92 -11.62
N GLY A 53 5.80 3.89 -12.22
CA GLY A 53 6.44 2.58 -12.40
C GLY A 53 6.32 1.62 -11.22
N HIS A 54 5.67 2.01 -10.11
CA HIS A 54 5.66 1.23 -8.87
C HIS A 54 4.28 1.17 -8.22
N TYR A 55 4.01 0.04 -7.58
CA TYR A 55 2.96 -0.16 -6.60
C TYR A 55 3.42 0.30 -5.23
N TYR A 56 2.53 0.99 -4.50
CA TYR A 56 2.73 1.49 -3.15
C TYR A 56 1.63 0.95 -2.25
N LEU A 57 1.99 0.10 -1.30
CA LEU A 57 1.07 -0.55 -0.36
C LEU A 57 1.28 0.01 1.05
N VAL A 58 0.20 0.49 1.66
CA VAL A 58 0.10 0.77 3.09
C VAL A 58 -1.00 -0.07 3.71
N THR A 59 -0.84 -0.42 4.98
CA THR A 59 -1.78 -1.24 5.75
C THR A 59 -1.78 -0.80 7.20
N THR A 60 -2.83 -1.14 7.94
CA THR A 60 -2.87 -1.00 9.40
C THR A 60 -1.64 -1.64 10.05
N SER A 61 -1.02 -0.92 10.98
CA SER A 61 0.18 -1.41 11.70
C SER A 61 -0.10 -1.86 13.12
N PHE A 62 -1.19 -1.38 13.75
CA PHE A 62 -1.50 -1.55 15.17
C PHE A 62 -0.41 -1.02 16.13
N THR A 63 0.52 -0.21 15.63
CA THR A 63 1.60 0.40 16.40
C THR A 63 1.65 1.91 16.17
N GLY A 64 2.65 2.60 16.71
CA GLY A 64 2.89 4.03 16.49
C GLY A 64 3.67 4.35 15.21
N VAL A 65 3.73 3.41 14.26
CA VAL A 65 4.54 3.51 13.05
C VAL A 65 3.67 3.22 11.83
N LEU A 66 3.77 4.05 10.78
CA LEU A 66 3.26 3.71 9.46
C LEU A 66 4.41 3.24 8.59
N THR A 67 4.23 2.09 7.95
CA THR A 67 5.17 1.55 6.96
C THR A 67 4.52 1.50 5.59
N MET A 68 5.34 1.57 4.55
CA MET A 68 4.94 1.46 3.16
C MET A 68 5.85 0.45 2.44
N ARG A 69 5.25 -0.41 1.63
CA ARG A 69 5.95 -1.31 0.71
C ARG A 69 5.88 -0.74 -0.70
N LYS A 70 7.01 -0.80 -1.43
CA LYS A 70 7.13 -0.32 -2.81
C LYS A 70 7.67 -1.43 -3.69
N SER A 71 7.05 -1.68 -4.84
CA SER A 71 7.50 -2.70 -5.80
C SER A 71 7.09 -2.34 -7.22
N PRO A 72 7.90 -2.61 -8.26
CA PRO A 72 7.51 -2.38 -9.66
C PRO A 72 6.52 -3.41 -10.21
N THR A 73 6.22 -4.47 -9.46
CA THR A 73 5.22 -5.51 -9.78
C THR A 73 4.35 -5.81 -8.57
N LEU A 74 3.10 -6.21 -8.79
CA LEU A 74 2.16 -6.63 -7.73
C LEU A 74 2.74 -7.82 -6.96
N ALA A 75 3.35 -8.79 -7.66
CA ALA A 75 4.01 -9.94 -7.07
C ALA A 75 5.14 -9.54 -6.10
N GLY A 76 5.93 -8.52 -6.43
CA GLY A 76 7.07 -8.12 -5.60
C GLY A 76 6.69 -7.51 -4.25
N LEU A 77 5.43 -7.09 -4.05
CA LEU A 77 4.97 -6.56 -2.76
C LEU A 77 5.05 -7.60 -1.64
N SER A 78 4.93 -8.90 -1.93
CA SER A 78 5.00 -9.95 -0.90
C SER A 78 6.35 -9.98 -0.21
N THR A 79 7.42 -9.62 -0.92
CA THR A 79 8.82 -9.61 -0.44
C THR A 79 9.42 -8.20 -0.38
N ALA A 80 8.62 -7.17 -0.63
CA ALA A 80 9.08 -5.79 -0.57
C ALA A 80 9.38 -5.37 0.89
N PRO A 81 10.45 -4.58 1.13
CA PRO A 81 10.76 -4.00 2.42
C PRO A 81 9.59 -3.17 2.95
N SER A 82 9.26 -3.35 4.24
CA SER A 82 8.39 -2.43 4.97
C SER A 82 9.22 -1.24 5.44
N VAL A 83 9.09 -0.09 4.76
CA VAL A 83 9.82 1.14 5.08
C VAL A 83 8.95 2.04 5.94
N GLN A 84 9.40 2.42 7.13
CA GLN A 84 8.75 3.40 7.98
C GLN A 84 8.76 4.77 7.29
N VAL A 85 7.56 5.28 6.98
CA VAL A 85 7.33 6.59 6.34
C VAL A 85 6.85 7.64 7.34
N TRP A 86 6.30 7.21 8.48
CA TRP A 86 5.81 8.11 9.52
C TRP A 86 5.79 7.47 10.90
N SER A 87 6.00 8.31 11.91
CA SER A 87 5.72 8.06 13.33
C SER A 87 5.48 9.42 13.98
N ASP A 88 4.76 9.46 15.10
CA ASP A 88 4.53 10.69 15.85
C ASP A 88 4.97 10.52 17.31
N THR A 89 5.28 11.62 17.99
CA THR A 89 5.59 11.66 19.42
C THR A 89 4.49 12.37 20.23
N THR A 90 3.52 12.97 19.56
CA THR A 90 2.38 13.67 20.15
C THR A 90 1.46 12.64 20.82
N ALA A 91 1.37 12.71 22.15
CA ALA A 91 0.69 11.69 22.97
C ALA A 91 -0.77 11.41 22.57
N THR A 92 -1.47 12.36 21.93
CA THR A 92 -2.86 12.19 21.50
C THR A 92 -3.03 11.40 20.19
N ARG A 93 -1.95 11.14 19.44
CA ARG A 93 -2.02 10.55 18.09
C ARG A 93 -0.81 9.70 17.67
N ASN A 94 -0.15 9.06 18.63
CA ASN A 94 1.11 8.35 18.41
C ASN A 94 1.02 6.83 18.61
N THR A 95 -0.18 6.26 18.79
CA THR A 95 -0.33 4.82 19.00
C THR A 95 -1.45 4.23 18.14
N ASN A 96 -1.32 2.93 17.90
CA ASN A 96 -2.36 2.08 17.31
C ASN A 96 -2.93 2.64 16.00
N PHE A 97 -2.07 2.74 14.99
CA PHE A 97 -2.40 3.32 13.69
C PHE A 97 -3.17 2.35 12.81
N TRP A 98 -4.30 2.80 12.24
CA TRP A 98 -5.21 2.01 11.41
C TRP A 98 -5.56 2.70 10.08
N ALA A 99 -6.01 1.89 9.13
CA ALA A 99 -6.62 2.28 7.85
C ALA A 99 -5.89 3.43 7.16
N PRO A 100 -4.59 3.27 6.85
CA PRO A 100 -3.89 4.29 6.10
C PRO A 100 -4.33 4.31 4.63
N GLU A 101 -4.64 5.49 4.09
CA GLU A 101 -4.99 5.69 2.68
C GLU A 101 -4.16 6.80 2.04
N LEU A 102 -3.87 6.69 0.74
CA LEU A 102 -3.10 7.67 -0.03
C LEU A 102 -3.96 8.33 -1.11
N HIS A 103 -4.13 9.65 -1.04
CA HIS A 103 -4.87 10.41 -2.06
C HIS A 103 -3.98 11.46 -2.73
N PHE A 104 -3.88 11.43 -4.06
CA PHE A 104 -3.12 12.42 -4.82
C PHE A 104 -3.98 13.64 -5.17
N VAL A 105 -3.73 14.79 -4.56
CA VAL A 105 -4.49 16.03 -4.75
C VAL A 105 -3.51 17.17 -5.05
N ASP A 106 -3.75 17.94 -6.10
CA ASP A 106 -2.99 19.15 -6.45
C ASP A 106 -1.45 18.97 -6.46
N GLY A 107 -0.99 17.83 -6.98
CA GLY A 107 0.44 17.54 -7.13
C GLY A 107 1.12 16.94 -5.90
N ARG A 108 0.38 16.66 -4.83
CA ARG A 108 0.89 16.09 -3.57
C ARG A 108 0.09 14.85 -3.16
N TRP A 109 0.75 13.97 -2.40
CA TRP A 109 0.12 12.85 -1.73
C TRP A 109 -0.32 13.25 -0.34
N TYR A 110 -1.54 12.87 0.02
CA TYR A 110 -2.08 13.01 1.35
C TYR A 110 -2.30 11.63 1.94
N LEU A 111 -1.66 11.36 3.09
CA LEU A 111 -1.79 10.11 3.81
C LEU A 111 -2.76 10.32 4.97
N TYR A 112 -3.92 9.69 4.90
CA TYR A 112 -4.93 9.69 5.96
C TYR A 112 -4.74 8.44 6.80
N TYR A 113 -4.90 8.54 8.11
CA TYR A 113 -4.80 7.39 9.01
C TYR A 113 -5.57 7.65 10.28
N SER A 114 -6.05 6.58 10.92
CA SER A 114 -6.61 6.66 12.27
C SER A 114 -5.51 6.42 13.29
N ALA A 115 -5.50 7.18 14.38
CA ALA A 115 -4.57 6.97 15.48
C ALA A 115 -5.23 7.23 16.83
N GLY A 116 -4.75 6.53 17.85
CA GLY A 116 -5.19 6.70 19.23
C GLY A 116 -4.21 7.47 20.10
N GLN A 117 -4.63 7.69 21.34
CA GLN A 117 -3.84 8.32 22.39
C GLN A 117 -2.97 7.29 23.13
N SER A 118 -1.71 7.65 23.41
CA SER A 118 -0.80 6.88 24.25
C SER A 118 -1.39 6.58 25.63
N GLY A 119 -1.27 5.34 26.07
CA GLY A 119 -1.73 4.90 27.40
C GLY A 119 -3.25 4.74 27.54
N ALA A 120 -4.03 5.08 26.51
CA ALA A 120 -5.45 4.73 26.46
C ALA A 120 -5.62 3.25 26.11
N ALA A 121 -6.68 2.63 26.62
CA ALA A 121 -7.11 1.33 26.13
C ALA A 121 -7.30 1.41 24.61
N CYS A 122 -6.95 0.34 23.91
CA CYS A 122 -7.19 0.30 22.48
C CYS A 122 -8.64 0.61 22.19
N CYS A 123 -8.77 1.35 21.10
CA CYS A 123 -9.92 1.39 20.21
C CYS A 123 -10.96 2.48 20.55
N ASP A 124 -10.87 3.11 21.72
CA ASP A 124 -11.83 4.14 22.15
C ASP A 124 -11.43 5.58 21.77
N THR A 125 -10.14 5.81 21.48
CA THR A 125 -9.58 7.16 21.30
C THR A 125 -9.23 7.50 19.86
N GLN A 126 -9.56 6.61 18.92
CA GLN A 126 -9.13 6.77 17.53
C GLN A 126 -9.77 7.99 16.86
N ARG A 127 -8.92 8.79 16.22
CA ARG A 127 -9.30 9.93 15.40
C ARG A 127 -8.56 9.86 14.07
N THR A 128 -9.16 10.47 13.06
CA THR A 128 -8.57 10.60 11.74
C THR A 128 -7.59 11.77 11.70
N TYR A 129 -6.41 11.50 11.16
CA TYR A 129 -5.35 12.47 10.93
C TYR A 129 -4.90 12.42 9.47
N VAL A 130 -4.31 13.52 9.01
CA VAL A 130 -3.82 13.63 7.63
C VAL A 130 -2.41 14.21 7.61
N LEU A 131 -1.58 13.59 6.78
CA LEU A 131 -0.22 13.99 6.45
C LEU A 131 -0.16 14.48 5.00
N GLU A 132 0.83 15.31 4.68
CA GLU A 132 1.12 15.78 3.33
C GLU A 132 2.55 15.43 2.95
N SER A 133 2.75 14.88 1.75
CA SER A 133 4.08 14.58 1.21
C SER A 133 4.82 15.87 0.81
N ALA A 134 6.15 15.86 0.92
CA ALA A 134 7.00 16.96 0.49
C ALA A 134 6.99 17.19 -1.03
N GLY A 135 6.67 16.16 -1.82
CA GLY A 135 6.57 16.22 -3.28
C GLY A 135 5.64 15.13 -3.84
N SER A 136 5.92 14.66 -5.05
CA SER A 136 5.05 13.71 -5.78
C SER A 136 5.41 12.23 -5.59
N ASP A 137 6.39 11.90 -4.75
CA ASP A 137 6.67 10.50 -4.41
C ASP A 137 5.74 10.05 -3.26
N PRO A 138 4.92 8.99 -3.44
CA PRO A 138 4.08 8.46 -2.37
C PRO A 138 4.87 8.02 -1.13
N MET A 139 6.18 7.76 -1.20
CA MET A 139 6.96 7.48 0.01
C MET A 139 7.02 8.68 0.97
N GLY A 140 6.83 9.91 0.49
CA GLY A 140 6.97 11.13 1.26
C GLY A 140 8.28 11.88 0.96
N PRO A 141 9.01 12.39 1.97
CA PRO A 141 8.68 12.36 3.40
C PRO A 141 7.40 13.14 3.70
N TYR A 142 6.74 12.80 4.81
CA TYR A 142 5.45 13.35 5.21
C TYR A 142 5.57 14.40 6.32
N THR A 143 4.64 15.35 6.34
CA THR A 143 4.45 16.32 7.43
C THR A 143 3.00 16.27 7.91
N TYR A 144 2.79 16.29 9.23
CA TYR A 144 1.46 16.37 9.81
C TYR A 144 0.73 17.67 9.43
N LYS A 145 -0.55 17.56 9.06
CA LYS A 145 -1.38 18.71 8.70
C LYS A 145 -2.50 18.97 9.68
N ASN A 146 -3.36 17.98 9.92
CA ASN A 146 -4.57 18.22 10.69
C ASN A 146 -5.16 16.95 11.31
N GLN A 147 -6.03 17.14 12.30
CA GLN A 147 -7.01 16.17 12.75
C GLN A 147 -8.33 16.49 12.05
N LEU A 148 -8.95 15.51 11.42
CA LEU A 148 -10.22 15.69 10.71
C LEU A 148 -11.36 15.23 11.61
N THR A 149 -12.25 16.15 11.98
CA THR A 149 -13.33 15.90 12.94
C THR A 149 -14.47 16.91 12.79
N GLY A 150 -15.54 16.72 13.55
CA GLY A 150 -16.74 17.56 13.55
C GLY A 150 -17.45 17.52 14.91
N SER A 151 -18.16 18.58 15.24
CA SER A 151 -18.75 18.81 16.57
C SER A 151 -19.89 17.85 16.93
N ASN A 152 -20.49 17.19 15.93
CA ASN A 152 -21.58 16.24 16.10
C ASN A 152 -21.13 14.77 16.02
N LEU A 153 -19.83 14.51 15.87
CA LEU A 153 -19.26 13.17 15.94
C LEU A 153 -19.07 12.77 17.40
N THR A 154 -19.52 11.56 17.74
CA THR A 154 -19.52 11.04 19.10
C THR A 154 -18.90 9.64 19.16
N PRO A 155 -18.17 9.29 20.23
CA PRO A 155 -17.80 10.17 21.35
C PRO A 155 -16.67 11.15 20.96
N GLY A 156 -16.80 12.42 21.34
CA GLY A 156 -15.72 13.41 21.29
C GLY A 156 -14.99 13.54 19.94
N GLY A 157 -15.71 13.51 18.81
CA GLY A 157 -15.11 13.64 17.49
C GLY A 157 -14.62 12.34 16.84
N TRP A 158 -14.99 11.16 17.36
CA TRP A 158 -14.56 9.86 16.86
C TRP A 158 -14.90 9.68 15.38
N LEU A 159 -13.88 9.40 14.58
CA LEU A 159 -13.92 9.18 13.14
C LEU A 159 -12.73 8.30 12.75
N ILE A 160 -13.01 7.20 12.05
CA ILE A 160 -11.98 6.31 11.49
C ILE A 160 -12.23 6.07 10.01
N ASP A 161 -11.32 5.35 9.36
CA ASP A 161 -11.44 4.84 7.99
C ASP A 161 -11.80 5.95 6.99
N ALA A 162 -10.94 6.97 6.95
CA ALA A 162 -11.24 8.17 6.21
C ALA A 162 -10.74 8.09 4.76
N SER A 163 -11.67 8.33 3.83
CA SER A 163 -11.38 8.41 2.41
C SER A 163 -11.87 9.72 1.80
N VAL A 164 -11.42 10.03 0.58
CA VAL A 164 -11.71 11.30 -0.10
C VAL A 164 -12.56 11.09 -1.35
N LEU A 165 -13.80 11.58 -1.30
CA LEU A 165 -14.71 11.59 -2.44
C LEU A 165 -14.51 12.86 -3.28
N ARG A 166 -14.43 12.68 -4.60
CA ARG A 166 -14.40 13.74 -5.61
C ARG A 166 -15.73 13.77 -6.35
N HIS A 167 -16.44 14.89 -6.29
CA HIS A 167 -17.69 15.05 -7.02
C HIS A 167 -17.94 16.51 -7.40
N GLY A 168 -18.29 16.78 -8.66
CA GLY A 168 -18.60 18.13 -9.14
C GLY A 168 -17.45 19.14 -8.95
N GLY A 169 -16.20 18.71 -9.07
CA GLY A 169 -15.02 19.54 -8.84
C GLY A 169 -14.75 19.88 -7.36
N LYS A 170 -15.43 19.22 -6.43
CA LYS A 170 -15.29 19.42 -4.98
C LYS A 170 -14.78 18.16 -4.30
N LEU A 171 -14.17 18.38 -3.14
CA LEU A 171 -13.71 17.32 -2.24
C LEU A 171 -14.69 17.14 -1.08
N TYR A 172 -14.87 15.91 -0.66
CA TYR A 172 -15.64 15.53 0.51
C TYR A 172 -14.88 14.46 1.28
N LEU A 173 -14.84 14.61 2.61
CA LEU A 173 -14.30 13.60 3.50
C LEU A 173 -15.39 12.58 3.79
N LEU A 174 -15.12 11.32 3.50
CA LEU A 174 -15.88 10.19 3.98
C LEU A 174 -15.20 9.63 5.23
N GLY A 175 -15.97 8.92 6.05
CA GLY A 175 -15.42 8.11 7.12
C GLY A 175 -16.48 7.29 7.83
N SER A 176 -16.02 6.55 8.82
CA SER A 176 -16.85 5.77 9.74
C SER A 176 -16.98 6.51 11.08
N GLY A 177 -18.21 6.79 11.49
CA GLY A 177 -18.46 7.51 12.74
C GLY A 177 -19.90 7.44 13.20
N SER A 178 -20.13 7.92 14.43
CA SER A 178 -21.46 8.01 15.01
C SER A 178 -21.87 9.47 15.16
N VAL A 179 -22.99 9.83 14.55
CA VAL A 179 -23.55 11.19 14.58
C VAL A 179 -24.92 11.15 15.25
N ASN A 180 -25.10 11.99 16.27
CA ASN A 180 -26.37 12.16 16.99
C ASN A 180 -26.99 10.82 17.44
N GLY A 181 -26.16 9.93 18.02
CA GLY A 181 -26.60 8.62 18.51
C GLY A 181 -26.87 7.58 17.42
N SER A 182 -26.41 7.79 16.19
CA SER A 182 -26.41 6.71 15.19
C SER A 182 -25.55 5.53 15.65
N PRO A 183 -25.82 4.30 15.17
CA PRO A 183 -24.79 3.26 15.16
C PRO A 183 -23.58 3.75 14.32
N GLN A 184 -22.48 3.01 14.37
CA GLN A 184 -21.33 3.28 13.50
C GLN A 184 -21.77 3.25 12.03
N SER A 185 -21.63 4.40 11.37
CA SER A 185 -22.28 4.71 10.10
C SER A 185 -21.30 5.38 9.14
N LEU A 186 -21.61 5.35 7.84
CA LEU A 186 -20.87 6.15 6.88
C LEU A 186 -21.30 7.60 6.98
N VAL A 187 -20.32 8.47 7.18
CA VAL A 187 -20.50 9.91 7.34
C VAL A 187 -19.74 10.68 6.28
N ILE A 188 -20.23 11.87 5.94
CA ILE A 188 -19.63 12.74 4.93
C ILE A 188 -19.61 14.20 5.37
N ALA A 189 -18.56 14.94 5.02
CA ALA A 189 -18.47 16.38 5.18
C ALA A 189 -17.74 17.04 3.98
N PRO A 190 -18.09 18.28 3.58
CA PRO A 190 -17.39 18.98 2.51
C PRO A 190 -15.98 19.38 2.94
N MET A 191 -15.03 19.41 2.01
CA MET A 191 -13.65 19.84 2.24
C MET A 191 -13.29 21.06 1.40
N SER A 192 -12.39 21.92 1.91
CA SER A 192 -11.87 23.09 1.18
C SER A 192 -10.53 22.80 0.51
N ASN A 193 -9.81 21.81 1.03
CA ASN A 193 -8.58 21.22 0.50
C ASN A 193 -8.45 19.80 1.07
N ALA A 194 -7.40 19.07 0.70
CA ALA A 194 -7.20 17.69 1.15
C ALA A 194 -7.09 17.52 2.67
N TYR A 195 -6.80 18.55 3.47
CA TYR A 195 -6.59 18.41 4.91
C TYR A 195 -7.50 19.31 5.76
N THR A 196 -8.56 19.87 5.19
CA THR A 196 -9.47 20.79 5.89
C THR A 196 -10.92 20.49 5.56
N VAL A 197 -11.69 20.08 6.57
CA VAL A 197 -13.16 19.99 6.49
C VAL A 197 -13.73 21.41 6.55
N SER A 198 -14.60 21.76 5.59
CA SER A 198 -15.21 23.09 5.47
C SER A 198 -16.41 23.31 6.39
N GLY A 199 -17.05 22.22 6.83
CA GLY A 199 -18.18 22.26 7.76
C GLY A 199 -17.75 21.99 9.21
N SER A 200 -18.60 22.34 10.17
CA SER A 200 -18.43 21.94 11.57
C SER A 200 -19.07 20.58 11.89
N THR A 201 -19.87 20.02 10.97
CA THR A 201 -20.66 18.81 11.19
C THR A 201 -20.54 17.83 10.03
N PHE A 202 -20.82 16.56 10.34
CA PHE A 202 -20.92 15.46 9.39
C PHE A 202 -22.39 15.07 9.18
N THR A 203 -22.70 14.59 7.98
CA THR A 203 -24.01 14.00 7.66
C THR A 203 -23.88 12.49 7.49
N VAL A 204 -24.84 11.72 8.01
CA VAL A 204 -24.90 10.27 7.79
C VAL A 204 -25.47 9.99 6.41
N ILE A 205 -24.75 9.24 5.57
CA ILE A 205 -25.22 8.81 4.24
C ILE A 205 -25.62 7.34 4.18
N SER A 206 -25.15 6.52 5.11
CA SER A 206 -25.57 5.11 5.24
C SER A 206 -25.49 4.64 6.69
N ARG A 207 -26.48 3.82 7.07
CA ARG A 207 -26.56 3.12 8.36
C ARG A 207 -26.66 1.62 8.12
N PRO A 208 -26.12 0.76 8.99
CA PRO A 208 -26.33 -0.69 8.92
C PRO A 208 -27.78 -1.03 9.25
N THR A 209 -28.61 -1.23 8.23
CA THR A 209 -30.06 -1.45 8.35
C THR A 209 -30.52 -2.76 7.74
N LEU A 210 -29.72 -3.33 6.84
CA LEU A 210 -30.00 -4.62 6.21
C LEU A 210 -29.48 -5.74 7.11
N SER A 211 -30.16 -6.88 7.13
CA SER A 211 -29.80 -8.01 8.01
C SER A 211 -28.37 -8.53 7.80
N TRP A 212 -27.84 -8.43 6.57
CA TRP A 212 -26.45 -8.80 6.26
C TRP A 212 -25.42 -7.75 6.71
N GLU A 213 -25.84 -6.53 7.05
CA GLU A 213 -25.00 -5.45 7.60
C GLU A 213 -24.87 -5.52 9.13
N THR A 214 -25.66 -6.38 9.78
CA THR A 214 -25.79 -6.43 11.25
C THR A 214 -25.35 -7.76 11.86
N GLN A 215 -24.55 -8.56 11.15
CA GLN A 215 -24.09 -9.86 11.64
C GLN A 215 -22.96 -9.64 12.65
N GLY A 216 -23.18 -10.01 13.91
CA GLY A 216 -22.22 -9.84 15.00
C GLY A 216 -22.04 -8.39 15.50
N GLY A 217 -22.41 -7.38 14.71
CA GLY A 217 -22.30 -5.96 15.06
C GLY A 217 -22.98 -5.05 14.04
N THR A 218 -23.37 -3.84 14.45
CA THR A 218 -24.01 -2.81 13.60
C THR A 218 -22.98 -1.82 13.08
N VAL A 219 -22.25 -2.22 12.04
CA VAL A 219 -21.11 -1.46 11.50
C VAL A 219 -21.33 -1.15 10.02
N ASN A 220 -21.03 0.09 9.64
CA ASN A 220 -20.73 0.52 8.28
C ASN A 220 -19.42 1.32 8.37
N GLU A 221 -18.36 0.87 7.70
CA GLU A 221 -17.02 1.47 7.78
C GLU A 221 -16.20 1.27 6.49
N GLY A 222 -14.93 1.68 6.44
CA GLY A 222 -14.09 1.60 5.23
C GLY A 222 -14.74 2.11 3.94
N PRO A 223 -15.29 3.35 3.88
CA PRO A 223 -15.93 3.87 2.68
C PRO A 223 -14.94 4.21 1.57
N GLU A 224 -15.03 3.51 0.46
CA GLU A 224 -14.14 3.60 -0.70
C GLU A 224 -14.84 4.14 -1.95
N PRO A 225 -14.53 5.38 -2.39
CA PRO A 225 -15.04 5.92 -3.63
C PRO A 225 -14.58 5.14 -4.86
N LEU A 226 -15.50 4.88 -5.78
CA LEU A 226 -15.22 4.23 -7.05
C LEU A 226 -16.00 4.91 -8.19
N TYR A 227 -15.36 5.11 -9.34
CA TYR A 227 -15.92 5.91 -10.44
C TYR A 227 -15.93 5.15 -11.76
N ARG A 228 -17.02 5.26 -12.52
CA ARG A 228 -17.11 4.68 -13.88
C ARG A 228 -18.17 5.39 -14.72
N GLY A 229 -17.78 5.86 -15.90
CA GLY A 229 -18.74 6.40 -16.88
C GLY A 229 -19.64 7.51 -16.34
N GLY A 230 -19.08 8.42 -15.52
CA GLY A 230 -19.83 9.50 -14.86
C GLY A 230 -20.63 9.07 -13.62
N LYS A 231 -20.64 7.78 -13.27
CA LYS A 231 -21.23 7.28 -12.03
C LYS A 231 -20.24 7.32 -10.89
N THR A 232 -20.76 7.55 -9.69
CA THR A 232 -20.03 7.55 -8.43
C THR A 232 -20.62 6.48 -7.53
N PHE A 233 -19.77 5.59 -7.05
CA PHE A 233 -20.08 4.57 -6.06
C PHE A 233 -19.26 4.82 -4.79
N VAL A 234 -19.78 4.33 -3.67
CA VAL A 234 -19.00 4.13 -2.44
C VAL A 234 -19.17 2.67 -2.06
N VAL A 235 -18.07 1.92 -2.10
CA VAL A 235 -18.00 0.56 -1.56
C VAL A 235 -17.65 0.68 -0.09
N TYR A 236 -18.23 -0.15 0.77
CA TYR A 236 -18.01 -0.02 2.21
C TYR A 236 -18.10 -1.38 2.88
N SER A 237 -17.51 -1.51 4.06
CA SER A 237 -17.58 -2.73 4.84
C SER A 237 -18.74 -2.68 5.83
N ALA A 238 -19.35 -3.84 6.08
CA ALA A 238 -20.43 -3.97 7.07
C ALA A 238 -20.33 -5.28 7.85
N SER A 239 -21.13 -5.37 8.94
CA SER A 239 -21.06 -6.41 9.97
C SER A 239 -19.79 -6.34 10.82
N ALA A 240 -19.71 -7.18 11.86
CA ALA A 240 -18.56 -7.23 12.76
C ALA A 240 -17.30 -7.76 12.06
N CYS A 241 -16.18 -7.03 12.17
CA CYS A 241 -14.88 -7.50 11.69
C CYS A 241 -14.32 -8.67 12.53
N TRP A 242 -14.87 -8.93 13.72
CA TRP A 242 -14.46 -10.03 14.61
C TRP A 242 -15.22 -11.34 14.34
N GLY A 243 -15.85 -11.46 13.18
CA GLY A 243 -16.48 -12.68 12.72
C GLY A 243 -16.28 -12.89 11.21
N PRO A 244 -16.67 -14.06 10.70
CA PRO A 244 -16.42 -14.44 9.30
C PRO A 244 -17.31 -13.70 8.29
N ASP A 245 -18.30 -12.96 8.79
CA ASP A 245 -19.33 -12.28 8.02
C ASP A 245 -19.06 -10.79 7.80
N TYR A 246 -17.84 -10.32 8.05
CA TYR A 246 -17.42 -9.03 7.52
C TYR A 246 -17.45 -9.07 5.98
N LYS A 247 -18.09 -8.08 5.33
CA LYS A 247 -18.34 -8.10 3.87
C LYS A 247 -18.58 -6.70 3.29
N LEU A 248 -18.47 -6.57 1.97
CA LEU A 248 -18.63 -5.29 1.28
C LEU A 248 -20.06 -5.04 0.78
N GLY A 249 -20.54 -3.81 0.99
CA GLY A 249 -21.74 -3.21 0.44
C GLY A 249 -21.44 -2.14 -0.62
N GLN A 250 -22.49 -1.57 -1.22
CA GLN A 250 -22.37 -0.53 -2.23
C GLN A 250 -23.46 0.53 -2.08
N LEU A 251 -23.06 1.79 -2.12
CA LEU A 251 -23.91 2.94 -2.42
C LEU A 251 -23.62 3.44 -3.82
N GLN A 252 -24.65 3.91 -4.53
CA GLN A 252 -24.52 4.67 -5.76
C GLN A 252 -25.10 6.07 -5.57
N LEU A 253 -24.36 7.11 -5.96
CA LEU A 253 -24.88 8.47 -5.99
C LEU A 253 -25.83 8.62 -7.19
N THR A 254 -27.11 8.83 -6.92
CA THR A 254 -28.19 9.00 -7.91
C THR A 254 -28.83 10.38 -7.84
N GLY A 255 -28.72 11.07 -6.71
CA GLY A 255 -29.09 12.48 -6.54
C GLY A 255 -27.94 13.45 -6.82
N GLY A 256 -28.23 14.75 -6.86
CA GLY A 256 -27.25 15.79 -7.19
C GLY A 256 -26.39 16.30 -6.02
N ASN A 257 -26.71 15.95 -4.77
CA ASN A 257 -25.97 16.42 -3.60
C ASN A 257 -25.44 15.24 -2.76
N PRO A 258 -24.13 14.96 -2.77
CA PRO A 258 -23.55 13.83 -2.03
C PRO A 258 -23.68 13.95 -0.51
N LEU A 259 -23.97 15.14 0.02
CA LEU A 259 -24.18 15.35 1.46
C LEU A 259 -25.55 14.83 1.95
N LEU A 260 -26.49 14.52 1.06
CA LEU A 260 -27.83 14.06 1.44
C LEU A 260 -27.91 12.53 1.34
N ALA A 261 -28.35 11.87 2.41
CA ALA A 261 -28.59 10.41 2.40
C ALA A 261 -29.55 9.99 1.27
N SER A 262 -30.57 10.82 0.98
CA SER A 262 -31.53 10.56 -0.10
C SER A 262 -30.93 10.62 -1.51
N SER A 263 -29.72 11.17 -1.68
CA SER A 263 -29.01 11.13 -2.95
C SER A 263 -28.33 9.79 -3.21
N TRP A 264 -28.28 8.89 -2.22
CA TRP A 264 -27.59 7.61 -2.33
C TRP A 264 -28.59 6.46 -2.40
N THR A 265 -28.42 5.61 -3.41
CA THR A 265 -29.14 4.35 -3.52
C THR A 265 -28.25 3.23 -2.99
N LYS A 266 -28.69 2.57 -1.91
CA LYS A 266 -28.01 1.42 -1.31
C LYS A 266 -28.41 0.13 -2.02
N LYS A 267 -27.42 -0.71 -2.36
CA LYS A 267 -27.67 -2.05 -2.90
C LYS A 267 -28.20 -2.97 -1.79
N PRO A 268 -29.31 -3.71 -1.99
CA PRO A 268 -29.92 -4.52 -0.94
C PRO A 268 -29.13 -5.79 -0.58
N THR A 269 -28.16 -6.18 -1.41
CA THR A 269 -27.31 -7.36 -1.23
C THR A 269 -25.85 -6.97 -1.15
N PRO A 270 -24.99 -7.75 -0.46
CA PRO A 270 -23.54 -7.53 -0.48
C PRO A 270 -22.99 -7.65 -1.91
N VAL A 271 -21.87 -6.99 -2.17
CA VAL A 271 -21.14 -7.02 -3.44
C VAL A 271 -19.87 -7.86 -3.39
N PHE A 272 -19.39 -8.17 -2.19
CA PHE A 272 -18.22 -9.03 -1.99
C PHE A 272 -18.33 -9.66 -0.59
N SER A 273 -18.29 -10.98 -0.49
CA SER A 273 -18.50 -11.71 0.76
C SER A 273 -17.61 -12.94 0.83
N ARG A 274 -17.48 -13.52 2.02
CA ARG A 274 -16.73 -14.76 2.27
C ARG A 274 -16.97 -15.84 1.20
N ASN A 275 -15.92 -16.60 0.92
CA ASN A 275 -15.92 -17.73 0.01
C ASN A 275 -15.35 -18.96 0.74
N ASP A 276 -16.22 -19.70 1.41
CA ASP A 276 -15.86 -20.85 2.24
C ASP A 276 -15.11 -21.93 1.46
N SER A 277 -15.51 -22.18 0.20
CA SER A 277 -14.86 -23.16 -0.66
C SER A 277 -13.41 -22.80 -1.01
N ALA A 278 -13.06 -21.52 -0.86
CA ALA A 278 -11.73 -20.98 -1.10
C ALA A 278 -11.00 -20.60 0.22
N GLY A 279 -11.59 -20.91 1.39
CA GLY A 279 -11.03 -20.55 2.70
C GLY A 279 -10.87 -19.05 2.90
N VAL A 280 -11.80 -18.24 2.39
CA VAL A 280 -11.76 -16.77 2.52
C VAL A 280 -12.89 -16.28 3.41
N TYR A 281 -12.55 -15.69 4.54
CA TYR A 281 -13.53 -15.22 5.53
C TYR A 281 -13.36 -13.73 5.81
N GLY A 282 -14.45 -13.06 6.17
CA GLY A 282 -14.43 -11.65 6.51
C GLY A 282 -13.76 -10.72 5.48
N PRO A 283 -13.94 -10.86 4.16
CA PRO A 283 -13.32 -9.95 3.21
C PRO A 283 -13.95 -8.56 3.36
N GLY A 284 -13.17 -7.60 3.80
CA GLY A 284 -13.61 -6.22 3.96
C GLY A 284 -12.41 -5.28 4.00
N HIS A 285 -12.70 -4.02 4.30
CA HIS A 285 -11.87 -2.82 4.08
C HIS A 285 -10.99 -2.95 2.84
N ASN A 286 -11.39 -2.28 1.77
CA ASN A 286 -10.78 -2.44 0.45
C ASN A 286 -10.13 -1.14 -0.02
N GLY A 287 -9.52 -1.21 -1.20
CA GLY A 287 -9.13 -0.08 -2.01
C GLY A 287 -9.21 -0.48 -3.48
N PHE A 288 -9.03 0.48 -4.37
CA PHE A 288 -9.04 0.24 -5.81
C PHE A 288 -7.79 0.82 -6.46
N PHE A 289 -7.27 0.12 -7.47
CA PHE A 289 -6.18 0.61 -8.29
C PHE A 289 -6.38 0.20 -9.75
N THR A 290 -5.63 0.85 -10.63
CA THR A 290 -5.62 0.54 -12.06
C THR A 290 -4.32 -0.18 -12.44
N SER A 291 -4.39 -1.00 -13.48
CA SER A 291 -3.18 -1.60 -14.06
C SER A 291 -2.24 -0.51 -14.61
N PRO A 292 -0.93 -0.79 -14.77
CA PRO A 292 0.04 0.15 -15.31
C PRO A 292 -0.33 0.80 -16.65
N ASP A 293 -1.03 0.07 -17.52
CA ASP A 293 -1.51 0.57 -18.80
C ASP A 293 -2.91 1.22 -18.74
N GLY A 294 -3.53 1.27 -17.56
CA GLY A 294 -4.85 1.86 -17.31
C GLY A 294 -6.03 1.06 -17.87
N THR A 295 -5.83 -0.17 -18.36
CA THR A 295 -6.88 -0.94 -19.03
C THR A 295 -7.68 -1.85 -18.10
N GLU A 296 -7.16 -2.16 -16.92
CA GLU A 296 -7.79 -3.04 -15.94
C GLU A 296 -8.09 -2.32 -14.63
N ASN A 297 -9.10 -2.82 -13.92
CA ASN A 297 -9.48 -2.33 -12.61
C ASN A 297 -9.29 -3.46 -11.60
N TRP A 298 -8.71 -3.11 -10.45
CA TRP A 298 -8.31 -4.06 -9.44
C TRP A 298 -8.84 -3.64 -8.08
N ILE A 299 -9.24 -4.64 -7.29
CA ILE A 299 -9.56 -4.46 -5.87
C ILE A 299 -8.39 -4.99 -5.06
N VAL A 300 -7.96 -4.22 -4.07
CA VAL A 300 -7.12 -4.69 -2.96
C VAL A 300 -8.02 -4.78 -1.73
N TYR A 301 -7.89 -5.83 -0.93
CA TYR A 301 -8.76 -6.06 0.22
C TYR A 301 -8.03 -6.91 1.26
N HIS A 302 -8.45 -6.85 2.51
CA HIS A 302 -8.00 -7.83 3.50
C HIS A 302 -9.01 -8.97 3.63
N ALA A 303 -8.54 -10.14 4.09
CA ALA A 303 -9.41 -11.21 4.54
C ALA A 303 -8.70 -12.11 5.57
N ASN A 304 -9.51 -12.94 6.22
CA ASN A 304 -9.11 -13.98 7.16
C ASN A 304 -9.08 -15.37 6.51
N ASP A 305 -8.39 -16.29 7.18
CA ASP A 305 -8.12 -17.66 6.68
C ASP A 305 -8.96 -18.71 7.41
N SER A 306 -9.52 -18.37 8.57
CA SER A 306 -10.45 -19.19 9.35
C SER A 306 -11.70 -18.42 9.76
N THR A 307 -12.78 -19.16 10.06
CA THR A 307 -14.01 -18.59 10.61
C THR A 307 -13.87 -18.05 12.03
N SER A 308 -12.80 -18.43 12.73
CA SER A 308 -12.51 -18.01 14.11
C SER A 308 -11.66 -16.74 14.19
N ASP A 309 -11.08 -16.29 13.08
CA ASP A 309 -10.21 -15.12 13.04
C ASP A 309 -11.04 -13.82 13.10
N GLY A 310 -10.38 -12.70 13.41
CA GLY A 310 -11.06 -11.42 13.58
C GLY A 310 -10.23 -10.21 13.15
N CYS A 311 -10.44 -9.07 13.81
CA CYS A 311 -9.77 -7.81 13.51
C CYS A 311 -8.39 -7.76 14.17
N ASP A 312 -7.44 -8.53 13.66
CA ASP A 312 -6.09 -8.63 14.22
C ASP A 312 -4.98 -8.56 13.13
N ASN A 313 -3.75 -8.85 13.54
CA ASN A 313 -2.54 -8.84 12.70
C ASN A 313 -2.42 -10.06 11.76
N GLY A 314 -3.29 -11.06 11.90
CA GLY A 314 -3.37 -12.25 11.05
C GLY A 314 -4.08 -12.01 9.72
N ARG A 315 -4.84 -10.92 9.59
CA ARG A 315 -5.45 -10.51 8.32
C ARG A 315 -4.39 -10.35 7.22
N THR A 316 -4.68 -10.91 6.05
CA THR A 316 -3.79 -10.88 4.88
C THR A 316 -4.28 -9.88 3.85
N THR A 317 -3.37 -9.15 3.19
CA THR A 317 -3.72 -8.31 2.03
C THR A 317 -3.74 -9.15 0.76
N ARG A 318 -4.83 -9.04 0.00
CA ARG A 318 -5.08 -9.77 -1.23
C ARG A 318 -5.49 -8.80 -2.33
N ALA A 319 -5.26 -9.17 -3.57
CA ALA A 319 -5.71 -8.40 -4.72
C ALA A 319 -6.32 -9.31 -5.79
N GLN A 320 -7.26 -8.77 -6.57
CA GLN A 320 -7.79 -9.41 -7.77
C GLN A 320 -8.35 -8.39 -8.76
N LYS A 321 -8.30 -8.73 -10.05
CA LYS A 321 -8.96 -7.98 -11.12
C LYS A 321 -10.47 -8.07 -10.94
N PHE A 322 -11.16 -6.97 -11.19
CA PHE A 322 -12.62 -6.95 -11.28
C PHE A 322 -13.10 -6.36 -12.61
N THR A 323 -14.39 -6.54 -12.90
CA THR A 323 -15.00 -6.09 -14.15
C THR A 323 -16.22 -5.23 -13.90
N TRP A 324 -16.91 -4.82 -14.96
CA TRP A 324 -18.08 -3.96 -14.87
C TRP A 324 -19.26 -4.66 -15.56
N ASN A 325 -20.40 -4.65 -14.89
CA ASN A 325 -21.66 -5.09 -15.46
C ASN A 325 -22.08 -4.17 -16.62
N ALA A 326 -22.99 -4.65 -17.48
CA ALA A 326 -23.52 -3.87 -18.60
C ALA A 326 -24.21 -2.57 -18.17
N ASP A 327 -24.77 -2.55 -16.95
CA ASP A 327 -25.36 -1.36 -16.35
C ASP A 327 -24.32 -0.38 -15.75
N GLY A 328 -23.03 -0.71 -15.81
CA GLY A 328 -21.94 0.09 -15.28
C GLY A 328 -21.70 -0.03 -13.77
N THR A 329 -22.36 -0.94 -13.07
CA THR A 329 -22.01 -1.31 -11.69
C THR A 329 -20.77 -2.22 -11.63
N PRO A 330 -19.96 -2.17 -10.56
CA PRO A 330 -18.80 -3.05 -10.43
C PRO A 330 -19.21 -4.51 -10.19
N GLU A 331 -18.39 -5.42 -10.71
CA GLU A 331 -18.49 -6.88 -10.52
C GLU A 331 -17.13 -7.41 -10.01
N PHE A 332 -17.05 -7.60 -8.69
CA PHE A 332 -15.82 -8.00 -7.99
C PHE A 332 -15.50 -9.49 -8.09
N GLY A 333 -16.47 -10.32 -8.46
CA GLY A 333 -16.37 -11.77 -8.40
C GLY A 333 -16.29 -12.29 -6.96
N ALA A 334 -15.96 -13.57 -6.82
CA ALA A 334 -15.72 -14.17 -5.50
C ALA A 334 -14.28 -13.89 -5.03
N PRO A 335 -14.05 -13.69 -3.72
CA PRO A 335 -12.69 -13.57 -3.18
C PRO A 335 -11.83 -14.77 -3.52
N VAL A 336 -10.58 -14.51 -3.91
CA VAL A 336 -9.60 -15.53 -4.31
C VAL A 336 -8.88 -16.13 -3.10
N ALA A 337 -8.68 -17.46 -3.15
CA ALA A 337 -7.96 -18.24 -2.15
C ALA A 337 -6.49 -17.79 -1.99
N LEU A 338 -5.91 -18.06 -0.81
CA LEU A 338 -4.47 -18.00 -0.65
C LEU A 338 -3.75 -19.05 -1.51
N GLY A 339 -2.53 -18.74 -1.92
CA GLY A 339 -1.71 -19.62 -2.76
C GLY A 339 -2.15 -19.71 -4.22
N ALA A 340 -3.30 -19.13 -4.58
CA ALA A 340 -3.76 -19.10 -5.96
C ALA A 340 -2.93 -18.12 -6.79
N THR A 341 -2.18 -18.65 -7.77
CA THR A 341 -1.48 -17.84 -8.77
C THR A 341 -2.45 -17.36 -9.83
N ARG A 342 -2.36 -16.06 -10.17
CA ARG A 342 -3.17 -15.40 -11.21
C ARG A 342 -2.25 -14.56 -12.10
N PRO A 343 -2.68 -14.25 -13.34
CA PRO A 343 -2.03 -13.22 -14.15
C PRO A 343 -1.95 -11.90 -13.39
N GLY A 344 -0.82 -11.20 -13.45
CA GLY A 344 -0.68 -9.88 -12.86
C GLY A 344 -1.36 -8.78 -13.67
N PRO A 345 -1.44 -7.56 -13.12
CA PRO A 345 -1.98 -6.39 -13.82
C PRO A 345 -1.30 -6.14 -15.17
N SER A 346 -2.09 -5.89 -16.20
CA SER A 346 -1.57 -5.65 -17.55
C SER A 346 -0.64 -4.43 -17.64
N GLY A 347 0.37 -4.52 -18.49
CA GLY A 347 1.38 -3.46 -18.63
C GLY A 347 2.53 -3.50 -17.61
N GLU A 348 2.55 -4.47 -16.69
CA GLU A 348 3.74 -4.76 -15.89
C GLU A 348 4.87 -5.29 -16.77
N THR A 349 5.96 -4.52 -16.91
CA THR A 349 7.12 -4.89 -17.72
C THR A 349 8.36 -5.23 -16.90
N ALA A 350 8.44 -4.72 -15.67
CA ALA A 350 9.58 -4.93 -14.79
C ALA A 350 9.76 -6.41 -14.37
N ALA A 351 10.97 -6.73 -13.92
CA ALA A 351 11.23 -7.97 -13.20
C ALA A 351 10.71 -7.85 -11.75
N THR A 352 10.27 -8.96 -11.17
CA THR A 352 9.83 -9.02 -9.77
C THR A 352 11.03 -9.02 -8.83
N PRO A 353 11.23 -7.96 -8.01
CA PRO A 353 12.37 -7.93 -7.09
C PRO A 353 12.17 -8.92 -5.94
N VAL A 354 13.18 -9.75 -5.68
CA VAL A 354 13.23 -10.68 -4.53
C VAL A 354 14.34 -10.34 -3.54
N ALA A 355 15.26 -9.44 -3.92
CA ALA A 355 16.35 -8.98 -3.09
C ALA A 355 16.82 -7.59 -3.53
N TYR A 356 17.62 -6.95 -2.69
CA TYR A 356 18.06 -5.57 -2.84
C TYR A 356 19.56 -5.44 -2.64
N THR A 357 20.13 -4.48 -3.35
CA THR A 357 21.44 -3.94 -3.06
C THR A 357 21.25 -2.63 -2.30
N LEU A 358 21.98 -2.45 -1.18
CA LEU A 358 21.92 -1.25 -0.35
C LEU A 358 23.08 -0.32 -0.71
N VAL A 359 22.78 0.81 -1.33
CA VAL A 359 23.79 1.75 -1.85
C VAL A 359 23.94 2.94 -0.92
N ASN A 360 25.13 3.14 -0.38
CA ASN A 360 25.43 4.28 0.47
C ASN A 360 25.35 5.60 -0.32
N ARG A 361 24.66 6.60 0.23
CA ARG A 361 24.47 7.91 -0.44
C ARG A 361 25.77 8.69 -0.61
N ASN A 362 26.69 8.60 0.35
CA ASN A 362 27.95 9.35 0.31
C ASN A 362 28.93 8.79 -0.73
N SER A 363 29.10 7.48 -0.77
CA SER A 363 30.13 6.83 -1.60
C SER A 363 29.61 6.26 -2.92
N GLY A 364 28.31 6.04 -3.05
CA GLY A 364 27.73 5.27 -4.16
C GLY A 364 28.07 3.78 -4.15
N LYS A 365 28.64 3.28 -3.05
CA LYS A 365 29.08 1.88 -2.88
C LYS A 365 28.01 1.03 -2.22
N CYS A 366 28.12 -0.27 -2.42
CA CYS A 366 27.16 -1.26 -1.98
C CYS A 366 27.59 -1.91 -0.67
N LEU A 367 26.63 -2.12 0.22
CA LEU A 367 26.79 -2.89 1.45
C LEU A 367 27.11 -4.36 1.14
N GLU A 368 28.19 -4.89 1.71
CA GLU A 368 28.77 -6.18 1.35
C GLU A 368 29.27 -6.94 2.59
N VAL A 369 29.16 -8.27 2.57
CA VAL A 369 29.96 -9.15 3.47
C VAL A 369 31.40 -9.25 2.96
N THR A 370 32.35 -8.76 3.75
CA THR A 370 33.77 -8.59 3.36
C THR A 370 34.35 -9.84 2.71
N GLY A 371 34.81 -9.70 1.47
CA GLY A 371 35.47 -10.77 0.72
C GLY A 371 34.57 -11.96 0.38
N GLY A 372 33.25 -11.80 0.49
CA GLY A 372 32.29 -12.89 0.28
C GLY A 372 32.42 -14.03 1.29
N SER A 373 32.99 -13.77 2.47
CA SER A 373 33.16 -14.78 3.52
C SER A 373 31.83 -15.43 3.90
N THR A 374 31.88 -16.72 4.20
CA THR A 374 30.70 -17.49 4.65
C THR A 374 30.67 -17.70 6.16
N ALA A 375 31.68 -17.22 6.88
CA ALA A 375 31.82 -17.40 8.32
C ALA A 375 30.87 -16.50 9.13
N ASP A 376 30.45 -17.00 10.29
CA ASP A 376 29.88 -16.15 11.34
C ASP A 376 30.94 -15.17 11.83
N GLY A 377 30.53 -13.92 12.04
CA GLY A 377 31.41 -12.85 12.47
C GLY A 377 32.19 -12.17 11.35
N ALA A 378 31.95 -12.53 10.09
CA ALA A 378 32.53 -11.79 8.97
C ALA A 378 31.95 -10.37 8.91
N GLY A 379 32.83 -9.36 8.98
CA GLY A 379 32.46 -7.95 8.98
C GLY A 379 31.77 -7.51 7.69
N ILE A 380 30.93 -6.48 7.81
CA ILE A 380 30.23 -5.84 6.70
C ILE A 380 30.97 -4.55 6.35
N ALA A 381 31.24 -4.36 5.06
CA ALA A 381 31.91 -3.17 4.54
C ALA A 381 31.11 -2.60 3.35
N GLN A 382 31.54 -1.46 2.84
CA GLN A 382 31.10 -1.00 1.53
C GLN A 382 32.13 -1.35 0.44
N TRP A 383 31.64 -1.73 -0.74
CA TRP A 383 32.47 -2.02 -1.91
C TRP A 383 31.82 -1.50 -3.20
N THR A 384 32.60 -1.39 -4.25
CA THR A 384 32.08 -1.05 -5.58
C THR A 384 31.00 -2.07 -5.97
N CYS A 385 29.84 -1.57 -6.40
CA CYS A 385 28.69 -2.40 -6.73
C CYS A 385 29.00 -3.30 -7.93
N GLY A 386 29.06 -4.61 -7.70
CA GLY A 386 29.27 -5.65 -8.70
C GLY A 386 28.09 -6.61 -8.86
N GLY A 387 27.07 -6.52 -7.99
CA GLY A 387 25.85 -7.34 -8.08
C GLY A 387 26.01 -8.78 -7.60
N GLY A 388 27.13 -9.12 -6.96
CA GLY A 388 27.37 -10.44 -6.42
C GLY A 388 26.43 -10.77 -5.25
N ALA A 389 26.12 -12.06 -5.05
CA ALA A 389 25.19 -12.49 -3.99
C ALA A 389 25.60 -12.07 -2.56
N HIS A 390 26.88 -11.78 -2.32
CA HIS A 390 27.42 -11.28 -1.06
C HIS A 390 27.20 -9.76 -0.85
N GLN A 391 26.79 -9.03 -1.90
CA GLN A 391 26.34 -7.63 -1.89
C GLN A 391 24.81 -7.48 -1.96
N THR A 392 24.10 -8.60 -1.97
CA THR A 392 22.65 -8.65 -2.20
C THR A 392 21.95 -9.19 -0.96
N TRP A 393 20.85 -8.56 -0.58
CA TRP A 393 20.17 -8.76 0.69
C TRP A 393 18.67 -8.94 0.48
N ARG A 394 18.09 -10.02 1.02
CA ARG A 394 16.64 -10.09 1.24
C ARG A 394 16.32 -9.31 2.51
N ILE A 395 15.28 -8.50 2.45
CA ILE A 395 14.82 -7.72 3.60
C ILE A 395 13.49 -8.33 4.01
N GLU A 396 13.54 -9.17 5.04
CA GLU A 396 12.42 -10.00 5.44
C GLU A 396 11.72 -9.34 6.65
N ASP A 397 10.49 -8.87 6.43
CA ASP A 397 9.61 -8.29 7.45
C ASP A 397 9.24 -9.35 8.50
N LEU A 398 9.37 -9.00 9.78
CA LEU A 398 9.13 -9.89 10.91
C LEU A 398 7.72 -9.74 11.51
N GLY A 399 6.92 -8.80 10.99
CA GLY A 399 5.56 -8.56 11.49
C GLY A 399 5.51 -7.82 12.82
N ASP A 400 6.62 -7.23 13.27
CA ASP A 400 6.76 -6.44 14.50
C ASP A 400 7.34 -5.03 14.22
N ASP A 401 7.17 -4.54 12.99
CA ASP A 401 7.76 -3.31 12.42
C ASP A 401 9.28 -3.33 12.29
N THR A 402 9.91 -4.49 12.51
CA THR A 402 11.33 -4.73 12.21
C THR A 402 11.48 -5.72 11.05
N SER A 403 12.68 -5.77 10.51
CA SER A 403 13.08 -6.69 9.46
C SER A 403 14.43 -7.32 9.81
N ARG A 404 14.70 -8.48 9.25
CA ARG A 404 16.07 -9.02 9.18
C ARG A 404 16.62 -8.82 7.77
N LEU A 405 17.88 -8.43 7.67
CA LEU A 405 18.59 -8.29 6.39
C LEU A 405 19.40 -9.55 6.15
N VAL A 406 18.95 -10.42 5.24
CA VAL A 406 19.53 -11.73 4.95
C VAL A 406 20.45 -11.64 3.74
N ASN A 407 21.72 -11.95 3.91
CA ASN A 407 22.67 -12.01 2.80
C ASN A 407 22.30 -13.16 1.86
N VAL A 408 22.22 -12.88 0.55
CA VAL A 408 21.77 -13.88 -0.44
C VAL A 408 22.78 -15.01 -0.63
N ALA A 409 24.09 -14.75 -0.48
CA ALA A 409 25.11 -15.78 -0.65
C ALA A 409 25.11 -16.79 0.51
N THR A 410 24.85 -16.35 1.74
CA THR A 410 25.09 -17.18 2.93
C THR A 410 23.82 -17.57 3.68
N GLY A 411 22.70 -16.88 3.47
CA GLY A 411 21.49 -17.02 4.29
C GLY A 411 21.63 -16.51 5.73
N LYS A 412 22.78 -15.94 6.09
CA LYS A 412 23.02 -15.28 7.39
C LYS A 412 22.44 -13.88 7.40
N VAL A 413 22.27 -13.32 8.59
CA VAL A 413 21.68 -11.99 8.79
C VAL A 413 22.72 -10.96 9.17
N MET A 414 22.44 -9.69 8.88
CA MET A 414 23.13 -8.57 9.53
C MET A 414 22.96 -8.66 11.06
N ASP A 415 24.05 -8.44 11.79
CA ASP A 415 24.18 -8.60 13.23
C ASP A 415 25.04 -7.46 13.78
N THR A 416 24.59 -6.79 14.84
CA THR A 416 25.46 -5.88 15.60
C THR A 416 26.32 -6.70 16.56
N ALA A 417 27.65 -6.59 16.42
CA ALA A 417 28.60 -7.39 17.17
C ALA A 417 28.34 -7.33 18.69
N ASP A 418 28.23 -8.52 19.27
CA ASP A 418 28.04 -8.78 20.71
C ASP A 418 26.83 -8.03 21.31
N CYS A 419 25.83 -7.75 20.48
CA CYS A 419 24.67 -6.91 20.80
C CYS A 419 25.06 -5.58 21.49
N SER A 420 26.23 -5.02 21.15
CA SER A 420 26.70 -3.76 21.71
C SER A 420 25.75 -2.61 21.41
N THR A 421 25.70 -1.63 22.30
CA THR A 421 24.98 -0.36 22.10
C THR A 421 25.92 0.82 21.91
N ALA A 422 27.24 0.58 21.84
CA ALA A 422 28.25 1.62 21.65
C ALA A 422 28.35 2.10 20.19
N ASP A 423 28.72 3.36 20.02
CA ASP A 423 29.16 3.87 18.71
C ASP A 423 30.42 3.13 18.28
N GLY A 424 30.47 2.77 16.99
CA GLY A 424 31.59 2.08 16.39
C GLY A 424 31.57 0.56 16.57
N ALA A 425 30.53 -0.02 17.17
CA ALA A 425 30.39 -1.47 17.18
C ALA A 425 30.17 -1.99 15.75
N ASP A 426 30.92 -3.03 15.40
CA ASP A 426 30.93 -3.63 14.07
C ASP A 426 29.56 -4.17 13.67
N LEU A 427 29.18 -4.00 12.40
CA LEU A 427 28.11 -4.78 11.79
C LEU A 427 28.73 -5.94 11.04
N ARG A 428 28.30 -7.15 11.37
CA ARG A 428 28.80 -8.40 10.79
C ARG A 428 27.64 -9.22 10.25
N GLN A 429 27.94 -10.32 9.55
CA GLN A 429 26.95 -11.36 9.36
C GLN A 429 27.03 -12.41 10.48
N TRP A 430 25.88 -12.96 10.86
CA TRP A 430 25.79 -14.08 11.80
C TRP A 430 24.59 -14.98 11.48
N SER A 431 24.66 -16.22 11.93
CA SER A 431 23.52 -17.14 11.95
C SER A 431 22.30 -16.50 12.65
N TRP A 432 21.09 -16.80 12.20
CA TRP A 432 19.88 -16.20 12.80
C TRP A 432 19.68 -16.70 14.24
N LEU A 433 19.76 -15.78 15.20
CA LEU A 433 19.56 -15.99 16.64
C LEU A 433 18.21 -15.46 17.13
N ASN A 434 17.49 -14.69 16.30
CA ASN A 434 16.21 -14.06 16.66
C ASN A 434 16.28 -13.17 17.91
N ASN A 435 17.37 -12.41 18.05
CA ASN A 435 17.54 -11.43 19.13
C ASN A 435 17.37 -9.98 18.61
N HIS A 436 17.33 -9.00 19.51
CA HIS A 436 17.13 -7.60 19.12
C HIS A 436 18.30 -7.00 18.33
N CYS A 437 19.52 -7.55 18.43
CA CYS A 437 20.66 -6.99 17.71
C CYS A 437 20.76 -7.47 16.23
N GLN A 438 19.87 -8.37 15.80
CA GLN A 438 19.69 -8.81 14.41
C GLN A 438 18.41 -8.29 13.74
N LYS A 439 17.67 -7.41 14.44
CA LYS A 439 16.42 -6.81 13.97
C LYS A 439 16.64 -5.34 13.65
N PHE A 440 16.14 -4.90 12.52
CA PHE A 440 16.36 -3.53 12.03
C PHE A 440 15.07 -2.89 11.52
N ARG A 441 14.88 -1.59 11.78
CA ARG A 441 13.86 -0.76 11.12
C ARG A 441 14.48 -0.02 9.95
N LEU A 442 13.78 0.03 8.82
CA LEU A 442 14.14 0.86 7.68
C LEU A 442 13.33 2.15 7.75
N VAL A 443 13.97 3.27 8.08
CA VAL A 443 13.28 4.55 8.30
C VAL A 443 13.60 5.50 7.16
N LEU A 444 12.58 5.97 6.45
CA LEU A 444 12.74 6.93 5.37
C LEU A 444 13.36 8.23 5.90
N THR A 445 14.30 8.78 5.13
CA THR A 445 14.99 10.02 5.47
C THR A 445 14.30 11.24 4.86
N ALA A 446 14.57 12.42 5.41
CA ALA A 446 14.02 13.68 4.89
C ALA A 446 14.47 14.03 3.46
N SER A 447 15.52 13.38 2.94
CA SER A 447 16.02 13.58 1.57
C SER A 447 15.20 12.88 0.48
N GLY A 448 14.21 12.05 0.82
CA GLY A 448 13.54 11.17 -0.13
C GLY A 448 14.46 10.05 -0.63
N ASP A 449 13.91 8.94 -1.11
CA ASP A 449 14.64 7.78 -1.71
C ASP A 449 15.70 7.04 -0.87
N TYR A 450 16.12 7.56 0.28
CA TYR A 450 17.09 6.92 1.18
C TYR A 450 16.45 6.56 2.51
N VAL A 451 16.89 5.43 3.07
CA VAL A 451 16.56 4.98 4.42
C VAL A 451 17.78 5.06 5.32
N ARG A 452 17.55 5.20 6.62
CA ARG A 452 18.51 4.78 7.65
C ARG A 452 18.11 3.40 8.15
N ILE A 453 19.10 2.54 8.36
CA ILE A 453 18.92 1.16 8.84
C ILE A 453 19.16 1.18 10.35
N VAL A 454 18.09 1.15 11.15
CA VAL A 454 18.14 1.36 12.60
C VAL A 454 18.12 0.02 13.31
N ASN A 455 19.11 -0.28 14.14
CA ASN A 455 19.14 -1.48 14.96
C ASN A 455 18.11 -1.39 16.10
N GLU A 456 17.35 -2.47 16.31
CA GLU A 456 16.28 -2.51 17.33
C GLU A 456 16.81 -2.43 18.76
N ASN A 457 17.97 -3.03 19.03
CA ASN A 457 18.55 -3.06 20.37
C ASN A 457 19.12 -1.69 20.79
N SER A 458 19.82 -1.00 19.89
CA SER A 458 20.58 0.21 20.23
C SER A 458 19.95 1.52 19.78
N GLY A 459 19.01 1.49 18.83
CA GLY A 459 18.48 2.68 18.15
C GLY A 459 19.51 3.39 17.25
N LYS A 460 20.71 2.81 17.07
CA LYS A 460 21.78 3.34 16.21
C LYS A 460 21.61 2.86 14.78
N VAL A 461 22.33 3.51 13.85
CA VAL A 461 22.17 3.28 12.42
C VAL A 461 23.42 2.66 11.80
N ALA A 462 23.25 1.94 10.69
CA ALA A 462 24.37 1.54 9.84
C ALA A 462 25.09 2.78 9.26
N ASP A 463 26.40 2.85 9.50
CA ASP A 463 27.28 4.00 9.26
C ASP A 463 28.55 3.53 8.53
N ALA A 464 28.83 4.10 7.36
CA ALA A 464 30.13 3.87 6.71
C ALA A 464 31.20 4.67 7.47
N ALA A 465 32.15 3.94 8.09
CA ALA A 465 33.07 4.47 9.07
C ALA A 465 33.80 5.73 8.57
N ASP A 466 33.73 6.78 9.40
CA ASP A 466 34.36 8.08 9.16
C ASP A 466 33.97 8.71 7.81
N CYS A 467 32.79 8.36 7.30
CA CYS A 467 32.31 8.67 5.96
C CYS A 467 33.32 8.33 4.84
N GLY A 468 34.12 7.28 5.04
CA GLY A 468 35.06 6.79 4.04
C GLY A 468 34.34 6.43 2.73
N THR A 469 35.06 6.56 1.61
CA THR A 469 34.56 6.24 0.26
C THR A 469 35.41 5.19 -0.44
N ALA A 470 36.33 4.55 0.27
CA ALA A 470 37.16 3.49 -0.28
C ALA A 470 36.40 2.15 -0.32
N ASN A 471 36.86 1.24 -1.16
CA ASN A 471 36.47 -0.16 -1.07
C ASN A 471 37.01 -0.74 0.25
N GLY A 472 36.19 -1.48 0.98
CA GLY A 472 36.56 -2.05 2.27
C GLY A 472 36.46 -1.05 3.43
N THR A 473 35.87 0.14 3.23
CA THR A 473 35.47 0.98 4.36
C THR A 473 34.45 0.21 5.19
N ASP A 474 34.78 0.04 6.46
CA ASP A 474 33.96 -0.64 7.45
C ASP A 474 32.56 -0.03 7.56
N VAL A 475 31.55 -0.87 7.81
CA VAL A 475 30.19 -0.42 8.11
C VAL A 475 29.86 -0.87 9.53
N ARG A 476 29.75 0.11 10.42
CA ARG A 476 29.52 -0.07 11.85
C ARG A 476 28.16 0.51 12.24
N GLN A 477 27.74 0.35 13.50
CA GLN A 477 26.65 1.17 14.02
C GLN A 477 27.17 2.50 14.59
N TRP A 478 26.39 3.57 14.42
CA TRP A 478 26.66 4.88 15.02
C TRP A 478 25.37 5.62 15.36
N THR A 479 25.44 6.55 16.31
CA THR A 479 24.38 7.53 16.59
C THR A 479 23.95 8.24 15.30
N TRP A 480 22.66 8.47 15.11
CA TRP A 480 22.18 9.16 13.91
C TRP A 480 22.66 10.63 13.88
N LEU A 481 23.50 10.96 12.90
CA LEU A 481 24.07 12.28 12.65
C LEU A 481 23.38 13.00 11.49
N GLY A 482 22.56 12.30 10.69
CA GLY A 482 21.88 12.90 9.54
C GLY A 482 22.76 13.16 8.32
N ASN A 483 24.02 12.73 8.35
CA ASN A 483 24.95 12.85 7.22
C ASN A 483 24.65 11.82 6.12
N ALA A 484 25.31 11.95 4.96
CA ALA A 484 25.08 11.07 3.81
C ALA A 484 25.66 9.65 4.00
N CYS A 485 26.65 9.45 4.88
CA CYS A 485 27.28 8.14 5.05
C CYS A 485 26.46 7.17 5.92
N GLN A 486 25.36 7.66 6.52
CA GLN A 486 24.37 6.87 7.26
C GLN A 486 23.08 6.59 6.47
N GLN A 487 23.07 6.91 5.17
CA GLN A 487 21.88 6.87 4.33
C GLN A 487 22.07 5.87 3.19
N TRP A 488 21.10 4.99 3.01
CA TRP A 488 21.18 3.85 2.13
C TRP A 488 19.98 3.83 1.18
N GLN A 489 20.25 3.72 -0.12
CA GLN A 489 19.22 3.52 -1.13
C GLN A 489 18.99 2.03 -1.33
N LEU A 490 17.74 1.58 -1.30
CA LEU A 490 17.35 0.21 -1.63
C LEU A 490 17.15 0.12 -3.14
N ARG A 491 18.03 -0.60 -3.84
CA ARG A 491 17.88 -0.86 -5.28
C ARG A 491 17.51 -2.32 -5.49
N PRO A 492 16.45 -2.64 -6.25
CA PRO A 492 16.21 -4.00 -6.71
C PRO A 492 17.49 -4.61 -7.27
N ALA A 493 17.90 -5.77 -6.77
CA ALA A 493 19.00 -6.51 -7.35
C ALA A 493 18.55 -7.10 -8.69
N ALA A 494 19.46 -7.11 -9.66
CA ALA A 494 19.21 -7.64 -11.01
C ALA A 494 19.17 -9.17 -11.06
#